data_AF-A0A1A8XMU4-F1
#
_entry.id   AF-A0A1A8XMU4-F1
#
_cell.length_a   1.000
_cell.length_b   1.000
_cell.length_c   1.000
_cell.angle_alpha   90.00
_cell.angle_beta   90.00
_cell.angle_gamma   90.00
#
_symmetry.space_group_name_H-M   'P 1'
#
loop_
_entity.id
_entity.type
_entity.pdbx_description
1 polymer ?
#
loop_
_entity_poly.entity_id
_entity_poly.type
_entity_poly.pdbx_seq_one_letter_code
_entity_poly.pdbx_strand_id
1 'polypeptide(L)'
;MKTLFEKTFARLENRGDQASTFLLTQSMGGGKTHNMIALGLLAKHPALRAKVLGRNGAGHAVGAIRVIGFHGRQTDAQFGIWGELADQLGKKEVFKDHYQPLQAPEQSAWINRLKGEPTLIFLDELPPYLEAVQAKSIGSTTLSTVTATAIANLLVAVNKAELSNVCVVIADLTASWQAGGAMLNGALNNLRNKTVGRGCASSPCRRRARSCITSCVPVCSRPCRTNPSATRWPATTR
;
A
#
# COMPACT_ATOMS: atom_id res chain seq x y z
N MET A 1 8.04 -0.12 9.26
CA MET A 1 8.39 1.30 8.95
C MET A 1 9.21 1.40 7.66
N LYS A 2 10.42 0.81 7.59
CA LYS A 2 11.29 0.84 6.40
C LYS A 2 10.58 0.50 5.08
N THR A 3 9.81 -0.58 5.05
CA THR A 3 9.03 -1.00 3.87
C THR A 3 7.99 0.03 3.41
N LEU A 4 7.34 0.76 4.34
CA LEU A 4 6.39 1.81 3.97
C LEU A 4 7.11 2.94 3.23
N PHE A 5 8.27 3.35 3.74
CA PHE A 5 9.03 4.46 3.17
C PHE A 5 9.61 4.07 1.82
N GLU A 6 10.26 2.91 1.73
CA GLU A 6 10.83 2.40 0.47
C GLU A 6 9.77 2.25 -0.62
N LYS A 7 8.64 1.61 -0.33
CA LYS A 7 7.57 1.41 -1.32
C LYS A 7 6.90 2.73 -1.70
N THR A 8 6.69 3.63 -0.74
CA THR A 8 6.11 4.96 -1.02
C THR A 8 7.02 5.77 -1.93
N PHE A 9 8.31 5.88 -1.59
CA PHE A 9 9.23 6.66 -2.42
C PHE A 9 9.51 6.00 -3.77
N ALA A 10 9.54 4.67 -3.86
CA ALA A 10 9.63 3.97 -5.15
C ALA A 10 8.44 4.30 -6.07
N ARG A 11 7.21 4.34 -5.52
CA ARG A 11 6.03 4.81 -6.26
C ARG A 11 6.19 6.25 -6.72
N LEU A 12 6.59 7.15 -5.82
CA LEU A 12 6.73 8.58 -6.09
C LEU A 12 7.88 8.91 -7.07
N GLU A 13 8.86 8.01 -7.20
CA GLU A 13 9.92 8.06 -8.24
C GLU A 13 9.48 7.46 -9.59
N ASN A 14 8.22 7.02 -9.73
CA ASN A 14 7.72 6.26 -10.89
C ASN A 14 8.51 4.98 -11.18
N ARG A 15 9.09 4.35 -10.14
CA ARG A 15 9.88 3.12 -10.29
C ARG A 15 9.01 1.87 -10.13
N GLY A 16 8.56 1.34 -11.27
CA GLY A 16 7.88 0.04 -11.38
C GLY A 16 6.42 0.05 -10.93
N ASP A 17 5.79 -1.12 -10.98
CA ASP A 17 4.38 -1.32 -10.60
C ASP A 17 4.25 -1.47 -9.06
N GLN A 18 4.39 -0.34 -8.36
CA GLN A 18 4.24 -0.26 -6.91
C GLN A 18 2.79 0.00 -6.50
N ALA A 19 2.43 -0.44 -5.29
CA ALA A 19 1.13 -0.15 -4.72
C ALA A 19 0.92 1.38 -4.61
N SER A 20 -0.22 1.85 -5.12
CA SER A 20 -0.66 3.24 -5.03
C SER A 20 -1.26 3.58 -3.67
N THR A 21 -1.72 2.57 -2.94
CA THR A 21 -2.39 2.73 -1.64
C THR A 21 -1.80 1.80 -0.60
N PHE A 22 -1.51 2.33 0.59
CA PHE A 22 -1.04 1.58 1.76
C PHE A 22 -2.05 1.67 2.89
N LEU A 23 -2.40 0.52 3.47
CA LEU A 23 -3.33 0.45 4.59
C LEU A 23 -2.61 0.03 5.87
N LEU A 24 -2.78 0.81 6.96
CA LEU A 24 -2.19 0.54 8.26
C LEU A 24 -3.24 -0.07 9.22
N THR A 25 -3.34 -1.41 9.30
CA THR A 25 -4.47 -2.13 9.94
C THR A 25 -4.28 -2.62 11.39
N GLN A 26 -3.10 -2.68 11.99
CA GLN A 26 -2.96 -3.13 13.39
C GLN A 26 -2.13 -2.21 14.28
N SER A 27 -2.60 -2.12 15.53
CA SER A 27 -2.11 -1.29 16.63
C SER A 27 -1.26 -2.14 17.60
N MET A 28 0.03 -1.81 17.73
CA MET A 28 0.86 -2.07 18.91
C MET A 28 1.73 -0.82 19.16
N GLY A 29 1.16 0.17 19.85
CA GLY A 29 1.92 1.07 20.76
C GLY A 29 2.68 2.29 20.22
N GLY A 30 2.08 3.16 19.39
CA GLY A 30 2.50 4.57 19.32
C GLY A 30 3.02 5.10 17.98
N GLY A 31 3.16 4.27 16.95
CA GLY A 31 3.91 4.65 15.75
C GLY A 31 3.13 5.07 14.50
N LYS A 32 1.80 4.92 14.39
CA LYS A 32 1.07 5.14 13.11
C LYS A 32 1.11 6.59 12.67
N THR A 33 0.62 7.47 13.53
CA THR A 33 0.70 8.92 13.34
C THR A 33 2.15 9.36 13.21
N HIS A 34 3.06 8.83 14.03
CA HIS A 34 4.51 9.10 13.89
C HIS A 34 5.09 8.66 12.54
N ASN A 35 4.67 7.51 12.00
CA ASN A 35 5.13 7.02 10.70
C ASN A 35 4.60 7.91 9.58
N MET A 36 3.35 8.35 9.66
CA MET A 36 2.76 9.27 8.69
C MET A 36 3.43 10.65 8.77
N ILE A 37 3.64 11.18 9.97
CA ILE A 37 4.36 12.44 10.19
C ILE A 37 5.79 12.33 9.66
N ALA A 38 6.53 11.28 10.04
CA ALA A 38 7.90 11.07 9.57
C ALA A 38 7.95 10.94 8.04
N LEU A 39 7.05 10.16 7.44
CA LEU A 39 6.95 10.04 5.99
C LEU A 39 6.63 11.38 5.32
N GLY A 40 5.70 12.17 5.89
CA GLY A 40 5.35 13.50 5.41
C GLY A 40 6.51 14.49 5.48
N LEU A 41 7.26 14.49 6.59
CA LEU A 41 8.46 15.32 6.75
C LEU A 41 9.56 14.93 5.75
N LEU A 42 9.79 13.64 5.56
CA LEU A 42 10.76 13.14 4.57
C LEU A 42 10.31 13.42 3.15
N ALA A 43 9.00 13.41 2.87
CA ALA A 43 8.43 13.75 1.57
C ALA A 43 8.62 15.25 1.26
N LYS A 44 8.31 16.12 2.22
CA LYS A 44 8.39 17.59 2.08
C LYS A 44 9.82 18.12 2.02
N HIS A 45 10.77 17.47 2.71
CA HIS A 45 12.14 17.97 2.86
C HIS A 45 13.19 17.00 2.29
N PRO A 46 13.60 17.15 1.01
CA PRO A 46 14.62 16.29 0.39
C PRO A 46 15.96 16.26 1.14
N ALA A 47 16.37 17.39 1.72
CA ALA A 47 17.59 17.47 2.52
C ALA A 47 17.52 16.61 3.79
N LEU A 48 16.35 16.57 4.45
CA LEU A 48 16.12 15.68 5.60
C LEU A 48 16.07 14.23 5.14
N ARG A 49 15.42 13.96 4.00
CA ARG A 49 15.37 12.63 3.38
C ARG A 49 16.75 12.05 3.09
N ALA A 50 17.65 12.85 2.52
CA ALA A 50 19.03 12.44 2.27
C ALA A 50 19.83 12.16 3.55
N LYS A 51 19.54 12.86 4.65
CA LYS A 51 20.17 12.61 5.96
C LYS A 51 19.68 11.32 6.61
N VAL A 52 18.38 11.04 6.52
CA VAL A 52 17.74 9.89 7.20
C VAL A 52 17.81 8.60 6.39
N LEU A 53 17.60 8.67 5.07
CA LEU A 53 17.59 7.51 4.16
C LEU A 53 18.89 7.32 3.39
N GLY A 54 19.83 8.27 3.50
CA GLY A 54 21.08 8.30 2.75
C GLY A 54 20.94 9.02 1.40
N ARG A 55 22.06 9.55 0.89
CA ARG A 55 22.10 10.34 -0.36
C ARG A 55 21.63 9.57 -1.60
N ASN A 56 21.83 8.25 -1.61
CA ASN A 56 21.38 7.34 -2.67
C ASN A 56 20.20 6.47 -2.20
N GLY A 57 19.53 6.87 -1.12
CA GLY A 57 18.42 6.14 -0.52
C GLY A 57 17.13 6.22 -1.35
N ALA A 58 16.05 5.67 -0.79
CA ALA A 58 14.74 5.73 -1.42
C ALA A 58 14.26 7.20 -1.54
N GLY A 59 13.80 7.59 -2.73
CA GLY A 59 13.32 8.95 -2.97
C GLY A 59 14.43 9.97 -3.24
N HIS A 60 15.66 9.54 -3.56
CA HIS A 60 16.74 10.45 -3.91
C HIS A 60 16.52 11.11 -5.28
N ALA A 61 15.80 10.45 -6.20
CA ALA A 61 15.59 10.94 -7.56
C ALA A 61 14.40 11.92 -7.66
N VAL A 62 13.54 11.97 -6.65
CA VAL A 62 12.41 12.89 -6.58
C VAL A 62 12.77 14.12 -5.75
N GLY A 63 12.23 15.28 -6.12
CA GLY A 63 12.39 16.54 -5.39
C GLY A 63 11.53 16.61 -4.12
N ALA A 64 11.10 17.82 -3.77
CA ALA A 64 10.09 18.00 -2.73
C ALA A 64 8.76 17.42 -3.22
N ILE A 65 8.07 16.70 -2.33
CA ILE A 65 6.82 16.01 -2.64
C ILE A 65 5.71 16.77 -1.93
N ARG A 66 4.60 16.95 -2.64
CA ARG A 66 3.40 17.57 -2.08
C ARG A 66 2.76 16.62 -1.08
N VAL A 67 2.50 17.10 0.13
CA VAL A 67 1.86 16.31 1.18
C VAL A 67 0.54 16.96 1.52
N ILE A 68 -0.55 16.22 1.37
CA ILE A 68 -1.92 16.62 1.73
C ILE A 68 -2.54 15.54 2.58
N GLY A 69 -3.58 15.86 3.35
CA GLY A 69 -4.29 14.85 4.10
C GLY A 69 -5.56 15.31 4.77
N PHE A 70 -6.33 14.34 5.22
CA PHE A 70 -7.57 14.53 5.95
C PHE A 70 -7.54 13.72 7.25
N HIS A 71 -7.96 14.34 8.34
CA HIS A 71 -8.04 13.71 9.66
C HIS A 71 -9.49 13.66 10.13
N GLY A 72 -10.04 12.47 10.33
CA GLY A 72 -11.48 12.33 10.55
C GLY A 72 -12.00 12.73 11.93
N ARG A 73 -11.16 13.13 12.88
CA ARG A 73 -11.64 13.87 14.08
C ARG A 73 -12.07 15.29 13.76
N GLN A 74 -11.64 15.83 12.62
CA GLN A 74 -12.06 17.14 12.15
C GLN A 74 -13.42 17.02 11.44
N THR A 75 -14.51 17.17 12.21
CA THR A 75 -15.89 16.95 11.74
C THR A 75 -16.57 18.19 11.16
N ASP A 76 -15.88 19.33 11.13
CA ASP A 76 -16.37 20.61 10.63
C ASP A 76 -16.14 20.83 9.12
N ALA A 77 -15.69 19.81 8.39
CA ALA A 77 -15.46 19.87 6.95
C ALA A 77 -16.76 20.17 6.17
N GLN A 78 -16.97 21.44 5.81
CA GLN A 78 -18.19 21.91 5.12
C GLN A 78 -18.37 21.30 3.73
N PHE A 79 -17.26 20.97 3.06
CA PHE A 79 -17.24 20.50 1.68
C PHE A 79 -16.83 19.03 1.52
N GLY A 80 -16.89 18.26 2.61
CA GLY A 80 -16.43 16.88 2.59
C GLY A 80 -14.90 16.76 2.55
N ILE A 81 -14.42 15.51 2.46
CA ILE A 81 -12.99 15.19 2.40
C ILE A 81 -12.34 15.78 1.13
N TRP A 82 -13.06 15.78 0.01
CA TRP A 82 -12.51 16.31 -1.25
C TRP A 82 -12.35 17.82 -1.23
N GLY A 83 -13.22 18.54 -0.52
CA GLY A 83 -13.06 19.97 -0.31
C GLY A 83 -11.79 20.29 0.48
N GLU A 84 -11.57 19.61 1.60
CA GLU A 84 -10.36 19.81 2.42
C GLU A 84 -9.08 19.47 1.64
N LEU A 85 -9.09 18.36 0.88
CA LEU A 85 -7.95 18.02 0.02
C LEU A 85 -7.76 19.03 -1.11
N ALA A 86 -8.83 19.57 -1.69
CA ALA A 86 -8.77 20.61 -2.72
C ALA A 86 -8.20 21.93 -2.19
N ASP A 87 -8.55 22.25 -0.93
CA ASP A 87 -8.09 23.42 -0.22
C ASP A 87 -6.57 23.39 -0.02
N GLN A 88 -6.04 22.24 0.41
CA GLN A 88 -4.60 22.04 0.56
C GLN A 88 -3.86 21.99 -0.79
N LEU A 89 -4.54 21.65 -1.88
CA LEU A 89 -3.99 21.73 -3.24
C LEU A 89 -3.95 23.15 -3.81
N GLY A 90 -4.52 24.15 -3.11
CA GLY A 90 -4.69 25.52 -3.63
C GLY A 90 -5.67 25.61 -4.80
N LYS A 91 -6.54 24.60 -4.96
CA LYS A 91 -7.47 24.46 -6.10
C LYS A 91 -8.95 24.52 -5.64
N LYS A 92 -9.25 25.32 -4.59
CA LYS A 92 -10.62 25.51 -4.04
C LYS A 92 -11.65 25.82 -5.11
N GLU A 93 -11.28 26.76 -5.98
CA GLU A 93 -12.12 27.33 -7.02
C GLU A 93 -12.63 26.28 -8.02
N VAL A 94 -11.92 25.16 -8.16
CA VAL A 94 -12.20 24.18 -9.20
C VAL A 94 -13.07 23.01 -8.74
N PHE A 95 -13.53 23.05 -7.49
CA PHE A 95 -14.60 22.18 -6.98
C PHE A 95 -15.90 22.95 -6.73
N LYS A 96 -15.98 24.23 -7.12
CA LYS A 96 -17.20 25.04 -7.00
C LYS A 96 -18.45 24.32 -7.52
N ASP A 97 -18.33 23.64 -8.66
CA ASP A 97 -19.43 22.88 -9.29
C ASP A 97 -19.85 21.63 -8.50
N HIS A 98 -18.99 21.13 -7.61
CA HIS A 98 -19.25 19.96 -6.76
C HIS A 98 -19.60 20.34 -5.32
N TYR A 99 -19.60 21.64 -5.00
CA TYR A 99 -20.00 22.15 -3.69
C TYR A 99 -21.49 22.49 -3.64
N GLN A 100 -22.12 22.75 -4.78
CA GLN A 100 -23.54 23.11 -4.86
C GLN A 100 -24.18 22.51 -6.13
N PRO A 101 -24.76 21.30 -6.06
CA PRO A 101 -24.93 20.45 -4.87
C PRO A 101 -23.65 19.69 -4.51
N LEU A 102 -23.54 19.28 -3.23
CA LEU A 102 -22.47 18.40 -2.75
C LEU A 102 -22.51 17.07 -3.49
N GLN A 103 -21.60 16.89 -4.45
CA GLN A 103 -21.48 15.67 -5.27
C GLN A 103 -20.10 15.05 -5.11
N ALA A 104 -20.07 13.71 -5.10
CA ALA A 104 -18.83 12.97 -5.02
C ALA A 104 -18.03 13.19 -6.31
N PRO A 105 -16.75 13.61 -6.25
CA PRO A 105 -15.93 13.73 -7.45
C PRO A 105 -15.76 12.40 -8.16
N GLU A 106 -15.85 12.45 -9.49
CA GLU A 106 -15.54 11.33 -10.35
C GLU A 106 -14.04 11.05 -10.40
N GLN A 107 -13.67 9.89 -10.95
CA GLN A 107 -12.26 9.52 -11.15
C GLN A 107 -11.50 10.53 -12.01
N SER A 108 -12.15 11.06 -13.06
CA SER A 108 -11.60 12.07 -13.97
C SER A 108 -11.24 13.37 -13.26
N ALA A 109 -12.09 13.80 -12.33
CA ALA A 109 -11.84 14.96 -11.48
C ALA A 109 -10.58 14.76 -10.62
N TRP A 110 -10.45 13.60 -9.96
CA TRP A 110 -9.25 13.27 -9.18
C TRP A 110 -7.97 13.27 -10.02
N ILE A 111 -8.00 12.67 -11.20
CA ILE A 111 -6.85 12.61 -12.12
C ILE A 111 -6.43 14.01 -12.53
N ASN A 112 -7.38 14.84 -12.97
CA ASN A 112 -7.09 16.22 -13.38
C ASN A 112 -6.51 17.09 -12.24
N ARG A 113 -6.82 16.76 -10.99
CA ARG A 113 -6.34 17.51 -9.81
C ARG A 113 -4.94 17.08 -9.39
N LEU A 114 -4.68 15.78 -9.41
CA LEU A 114 -3.48 15.15 -8.87
C LEU A 114 -2.38 14.93 -9.91
N LYS A 115 -2.68 15.04 -11.21
CA LYS A 115 -1.66 14.94 -12.27
C LYS A 115 -0.61 16.04 -12.16
N GLY A 116 0.61 15.71 -12.57
CA GLY A 116 1.75 16.63 -12.60
C GLY A 116 2.75 16.36 -11.49
N GLU A 117 2.52 16.92 -10.30
CA GLU A 117 3.50 16.87 -9.20
C GLU A 117 3.35 15.61 -8.32
N PRO A 118 4.47 15.01 -7.86
CA PRO A 118 4.44 13.91 -6.91
C PRO A 118 3.67 14.30 -5.65
N THR A 119 2.64 13.51 -5.33
CA THR A 119 1.70 13.83 -4.25
C THR A 119 1.52 12.65 -3.31
N LEU A 120 1.66 12.90 -2.01
CA LEU A 120 1.38 11.97 -0.93
C LEU A 120 0.11 12.41 -0.20
N ILE A 121 -0.87 11.52 -0.12
CA ILE A 121 -2.18 11.77 0.50
C ILE A 121 -2.30 10.94 1.77
N PHE A 122 -2.62 11.58 2.89
CA PHE A 122 -2.91 10.93 4.15
C PHE A 122 -4.40 10.92 4.46
N LEU A 123 -4.96 9.77 4.77
CA LEU A 123 -6.33 9.64 5.29
C LEU A 123 -6.25 8.97 6.66
N ASP A 124 -6.45 9.73 7.73
CA ASP A 124 -6.32 9.25 9.11
C ASP A 124 -7.66 9.27 9.84
N GLU A 125 -7.93 8.25 10.64
CA GLU A 125 -9.09 8.12 11.53
C GLU A 125 -10.42 8.50 10.86
N LEU A 126 -10.74 7.88 9.72
CA LEU A 126 -11.98 8.14 8.99
C LEU A 126 -13.29 7.72 9.71
N PRO A 127 -13.34 6.70 10.59
CA PRO A 127 -14.62 6.25 11.19
C PRO A 127 -15.43 7.33 11.90
N PRO A 128 -14.86 8.13 12.82
CA PRO A 128 -15.58 9.20 13.49
C PRO A 128 -16.18 10.23 12.51
N TYR A 129 -15.49 10.54 11.41
CA TYR A 129 -15.97 11.49 10.41
C TYR A 129 -17.23 10.99 9.71
N LEU A 130 -17.18 9.75 9.22
CA LEU A 130 -18.25 9.14 8.45
C LEU A 130 -19.52 8.88 9.28
N GLU A 131 -19.37 8.64 10.58
CA GLU A 131 -20.48 8.63 11.55
C GLU A 131 -21.09 10.03 11.73
N ALA A 132 -20.25 11.06 11.93
CA ALA A 132 -20.72 12.43 12.09
C ALA A 132 -21.47 12.97 10.86
N VAL A 133 -21.03 12.59 9.65
CA VAL A 133 -21.70 13.00 8.40
C VAL A 133 -22.86 12.11 7.98
N GLN A 134 -23.13 11.01 8.72
CA GLN A 134 -24.30 10.16 8.44
C GLN A 134 -25.62 10.89 8.74
N ALA A 135 -25.62 11.76 9.76
CA ALA A 135 -26.78 12.57 10.14
C ALA A 135 -27.11 13.69 9.14
N LYS A 136 -26.21 14.00 8.19
CA LYS A 136 -26.38 15.07 7.20
C LYS A 136 -26.94 14.49 5.89
N SER A 137 -28.21 14.75 5.61
CA SER A 137 -28.86 14.36 4.35
C SER A 137 -28.53 15.34 3.22
N ILE A 138 -28.27 14.82 2.03
CA ILE A 138 -28.05 15.56 0.78
C ILE A 138 -28.97 14.95 -0.29
N GLY A 139 -30.04 15.67 -0.62
CA GLY A 139 -31.06 15.19 -1.55
C GLY A 139 -31.68 13.88 -1.05
N SER A 140 -31.53 12.81 -1.85
CA SER A 140 -32.02 11.46 -1.54
C SER A 140 -31.00 10.56 -0.81
N THR A 141 -29.80 11.05 -0.49
CA THR A 141 -28.71 10.26 0.10
C THR A 141 -28.11 10.95 1.33
N THR A 142 -27.16 10.29 1.98
CA THR A 142 -26.41 10.86 3.12
C THR A 142 -25.02 11.33 2.68
N LEU A 143 -24.48 12.37 3.32
CA LEU A 143 -23.11 12.84 3.08
C LEU A 143 -22.07 11.74 3.34
N SER A 144 -22.35 10.83 4.26
CA SER A 144 -21.53 9.63 4.49
C SER A 144 -21.40 8.75 3.24
N THR A 145 -22.52 8.49 2.55
CA THR A 145 -22.53 7.70 1.29
C THR A 145 -21.78 8.43 0.17
N VAL A 146 -22.00 9.74 0.02
CA VAL A 146 -21.28 10.57 -0.97
C VAL A 146 -19.77 10.55 -0.70
N THR A 147 -19.37 10.65 0.57
CA THR A 147 -17.97 10.60 1.00
C THR A 147 -17.34 9.24 0.72
N ALA A 148 -18.03 8.14 1.02
CA ALA A 148 -17.56 6.79 0.74
C ALA A 148 -17.31 6.59 -0.76
N THR A 149 -18.22 7.09 -1.61
CA THR A 149 -18.06 7.07 -3.06
C THR A 149 -16.88 7.92 -3.53
N ALA A 150 -16.69 9.11 -2.95
CA ALA A 150 -15.57 9.98 -3.28
C ALA A 150 -14.21 9.32 -2.98
N ILE A 151 -14.08 8.67 -1.81
CA ILE A 151 -12.88 7.91 -1.44
C ILE A 151 -12.69 6.72 -2.38
N ALA A 152 -13.75 5.96 -2.67
CA ALA A 152 -13.65 4.83 -3.60
C ALA A 152 -13.16 5.27 -4.99
N ASN A 153 -13.69 6.38 -5.52
CA ASN A 153 -13.25 6.98 -6.78
C ASN A 153 -11.79 7.43 -6.74
N LEU A 154 -11.34 8.03 -5.63
CA LEU A 154 -9.93 8.39 -5.42
C LEU A 154 -9.02 7.16 -5.48
N LEU A 155 -9.38 6.08 -4.77
CA LEU A 155 -8.59 4.84 -4.73
C LEU A 155 -8.48 4.14 -6.09
N VAL A 156 -9.52 4.25 -6.92
CA VAL A 156 -9.46 3.77 -8.30
C VAL A 156 -8.61 4.71 -9.17
N ALA A 157 -8.75 6.03 -9.01
CA ALA A 157 -8.02 7.01 -9.78
C ALA A 157 -6.50 6.91 -9.59
N VAL A 158 -6.01 6.75 -8.36
CA VAL A 158 -4.56 6.66 -8.06
C VAL A 158 -3.89 5.39 -8.60
N ASN A 159 -4.67 4.40 -9.04
CA ASN A 159 -4.16 3.22 -9.74
C ASN A 159 -3.97 3.43 -11.25
N LYS A 160 -4.45 4.54 -11.83
CA LYS A 160 -4.25 4.83 -13.26
C LYS A 160 -2.81 5.29 -13.53
N ALA A 161 -2.35 5.07 -14.76
CA ALA A 161 -0.99 5.43 -15.20
C ALA A 161 -0.70 6.93 -15.07
N GLU A 162 -1.73 7.76 -15.29
CA GLU A 162 -1.66 9.22 -15.15
C GLU A 162 -1.28 9.69 -13.73
N LEU A 163 -1.57 8.87 -12.71
CA LEU A 163 -1.26 9.14 -11.30
C LEU A 163 -0.19 8.18 -10.77
N SER A 164 0.77 7.82 -11.63
CA SER A 164 1.91 6.97 -11.28
C SER A 164 2.76 7.52 -10.14
N ASN A 165 2.78 8.85 -9.97
CA ASN A 165 3.51 9.58 -8.94
C ASN A 165 2.63 10.00 -7.75
N VAL A 166 1.49 9.35 -7.54
CA VAL A 166 0.60 9.60 -6.39
C VAL A 166 0.56 8.38 -5.47
N CYS A 167 0.63 8.63 -4.18
CA CYS A 167 0.54 7.62 -3.13
C CYS A 167 -0.51 8.02 -2.08
N VAL A 168 -1.36 7.08 -1.69
CA VAL A 168 -2.36 7.25 -0.63
C VAL A 168 -2.00 6.35 0.55
N VAL A 169 -1.90 6.91 1.74
CA VAL A 169 -1.68 6.17 2.98
C VAL A 169 -2.89 6.36 3.87
N ILE A 170 -3.57 5.25 4.16
CA ILE A 170 -4.76 5.22 5.01
C ILE A 170 -4.41 4.60 6.35
N ALA A 171 -4.68 5.34 7.42
CA ALA A 171 -4.58 4.87 8.78
C ALA A 171 -5.98 4.63 9.35
N ASP A 172 -6.07 3.52 10.08
CA ASP A 172 -7.25 3.07 10.82
C ASP A 172 -8.45 2.64 9.96
N LEU A 173 -8.53 1.34 9.70
CA LEU A 173 -9.73 0.69 9.16
C LEU A 173 -9.94 -0.67 9.84
N THR A 174 -10.38 -0.66 11.10
CA THR A 174 -11.10 -1.79 11.69
C THR A 174 -12.52 -1.82 11.12
N ALA A 175 -12.84 -2.91 10.44
CA ALA A 175 -14.00 -3.06 9.60
C ALA A 175 -15.30 -3.18 10.41
N SER A 176 -16.19 -2.18 10.31
CA SER A 176 -17.64 -2.33 10.47
C SER A 176 -18.38 -1.10 9.94
N TRP A 177 -18.17 -0.77 8.65
CA TRP A 177 -18.96 0.25 7.97
C TRP A 177 -20.36 -0.31 7.66
N GLN A 178 -21.30 -0.17 8.60
CA GLN A 178 -22.64 -0.77 8.48
C GLN A 178 -23.60 0.01 7.56
N ALA A 179 -23.35 1.30 7.32
CA ALA A 179 -24.21 2.13 6.46
C ALA A 179 -23.38 2.88 5.40
N GLY A 180 -23.71 2.71 4.11
CA GLY A 180 -23.11 3.46 3.00
C GLY A 180 -21.71 3.01 2.53
N GLY A 181 -21.06 2.08 3.23
CA GLY A 181 -19.66 1.69 2.99
C GLY A 181 -19.41 0.51 2.04
N ALA A 182 -20.42 -0.06 1.37
CA ALA A 182 -20.25 -1.29 0.57
C ALA A 182 -19.22 -1.13 -0.56
N MET A 183 -19.27 -0.02 -1.30
CA MET A 183 -18.31 0.29 -2.37
C MET A 183 -16.89 0.52 -1.83
N LEU A 184 -16.79 1.23 -0.70
CA LEU A 184 -15.51 1.48 -0.04
C LEU A 184 -14.90 0.19 0.51
N ASN A 185 -15.69 -0.67 1.16
CA ASN A 185 -15.27 -2.00 1.61
C ASN A 185 -14.79 -2.87 0.45
N GLY A 186 -15.49 -2.85 -0.69
CA GLY A 186 -15.05 -3.54 -1.90
C GLY A 186 -13.70 -3.02 -2.41
N ALA A 187 -13.54 -1.69 -2.51
CA ALA A 187 -12.28 -1.07 -2.91
C ALA A 187 -11.13 -1.41 -1.94
N LEU A 188 -11.37 -1.31 -0.63
CA LEU A 188 -10.39 -1.60 0.42
C LEU A 188 -10.04 -3.09 0.50
N ASN A 189 -11.00 -4.00 0.32
CA ASN A 189 -10.76 -5.44 0.29
C ASN A 189 -9.94 -5.83 -0.93
N ASN A 190 -10.23 -5.26 -2.10
CA ASN A 190 -9.42 -5.43 -3.30
C ASN A 190 -7.97 -4.93 -3.08
N LEU A 191 -7.80 -3.82 -2.37
CA LEU A 191 -6.48 -3.30 -2.01
C LEU A 191 -5.76 -4.18 -1.00
N ARG A 192 -6.46 -4.70 0.01
CA ARG A 192 -5.90 -5.67 0.98
C ARG A 192 -5.40 -6.91 0.25
N ASN A 193 -6.20 -7.48 -0.66
CA ASN A 193 -5.83 -8.66 -1.43
C ASN A 193 -4.61 -8.40 -2.34
N LYS A 194 -4.53 -7.22 -2.98
CA LYS A 194 -3.36 -6.82 -3.79
C LYS A 194 -2.10 -6.55 -2.96
N THR A 195 -2.25 -6.02 -1.74
CA THR A 195 -1.14 -5.70 -0.83
C THR A 195 -0.57 -6.97 -0.18
N VAL A 196 -1.42 -7.93 0.16
CA VAL A 196 -1.02 -9.24 0.72
C VAL A 196 -0.46 -10.16 -0.38
N GLY A 197 -0.98 -10.11 -1.61
CA GLY A 197 -0.47 -10.89 -2.75
C GLY A 197 0.90 -10.44 -3.30
N ARG A 198 1.42 -9.28 -2.89
CA ARG A 198 2.80 -8.81 -3.16
C ARG A 198 3.62 -8.64 -1.87
N GLY A 199 3.28 -9.43 -0.86
CA GLY A 199 4.12 -9.65 0.31
C GLY A 199 5.07 -10.81 0.03
N CYS A 200 6.37 -10.59 0.24
CA CYS A 200 7.41 -11.61 0.23
C CYS A 200 6.91 -12.92 0.86
N ALA A 201 6.80 -13.98 0.07
CA ALA A 201 6.86 -15.32 0.60
C ALA A 201 8.29 -15.53 1.10
N SER A 202 8.56 -15.15 2.35
CA SER A 202 9.57 -15.87 3.11
C SER A 202 9.07 -17.30 3.16
N SER A 203 9.63 -18.14 2.30
CA SER A 203 9.45 -19.58 2.35
C SER A 203 9.67 -20.01 3.81
N PRO A 204 8.80 -20.83 4.41
CA PRO A 204 9.14 -21.43 5.68
C PRO A 204 10.37 -22.30 5.40
N CYS A 205 11.55 -21.85 5.84
CA CYS A 205 12.73 -22.68 5.88
C CYS A 205 12.39 -23.82 6.84
N ARG A 206 11.92 -24.94 6.28
CA ARG A 206 11.49 -26.14 6.98
C ARG A 206 12.72 -26.71 7.70
N ARG A 207 12.96 -26.27 8.94
CA ARG A 207 13.91 -26.92 9.85
C ARG A 207 13.44 -28.36 10.01
N ARG A 208 14.08 -29.29 9.29
CA ARG A 208 14.05 -30.71 9.64
C ARG A 208 14.72 -30.83 11.01
N ALA A 209 13.91 -30.95 12.05
CA ALA A 209 14.38 -31.48 13.32
C ALA A 209 14.92 -32.89 13.07
N ARG A 210 16.21 -33.08 13.33
CA ARG A 210 16.83 -34.40 13.45
C ARG A 210 16.29 -35.03 14.74
N SER A 211 15.58 -36.14 14.60
CA SER A 211 15.44 -37.13 15.67
C SER A 211 15.70 -38.51 15.05
N CYS A 212 16.97 -38.90 15.00
CA CYS A 212 17.35 -40.28 14.76
C CYS A 212 17.43 -40.98 16.12
N ILE A 213 16.40 -41.75 16.47
CA ILE A 213 16.49 -42.78 17.49
C ILE A 213 15.80 -44.05 16.95
N THR A 214 16.63 -45.10 16.86
CA THR A 214 16.39 -46.55 16.91
C THR A 214 15.58 -47.30 15.84
N SER A 215 16.33 -48.25 15.24
CA SER A 215 15.99 -49.67 15.00
C SER A 215 14.84 -50.03 14.05
N CYS A 216 15.19 -50.68 12.94
CA CYS A 216 14.71 -52.03 12.60
C CYS A 216 15.45 -52.55 11.35
N VAL A 217 16.19 -53.64 11.52
CA VAL A 217 16.65 -54.57 10.47
C VAL A 217 15.60 -55.68 10.44
N PRO A 218 15.18 -56.22 9.27
CA PRO A 218 15.76 -57.49 8.82
C PRO A 218 15.89 -57.71 7.30
N VAL A 219 17.04 -58.27 6.94
CA VAL A 219 17.23 -59.51 6.15
C VAL A 219 16.71 -59.57 4.71
N CYS A 220 17.64 -59.72 3.76
CA CYS A 220 17.44 -60.60 2.61
C CYS A 220 18.79 -61.23 2.18
N SER A 221 18.71 -62.49 1.78
CA SER A 221 19.75 -63.52 1.74
C SER A 221 20.57 -63.59 0.43
N ARG A 222 21.87 -63.90 0.61
CA ARG A 222 22.97 -64.41 -0.26
C ARG A 222 22.59 -65.49 -1.33
N PRO A 223 23.50 -66.04 -2.20
CA PRO A 223 24.96 -65.81 -2.45
C PRO A 223 25.50 -65.97 -3.94
N CYS A 224 26.85 -65.89 -4.08
CA CYS A 224 27.80 -66.58 -5.03
C CYS A 224 28.28 -65.83 -6.31
N ARG A 225 29.57 -65.42 -6.38
CA ARG A 225 30.78 -66.07 -7.01
C ARG A 225 30.70 -66.09 -8.55
N THR A 226 31.64 -65.62 -9.40
CA THR A 226 33.12 -65.73 -9.48
C THR A 226 33.73 -64.69 -10.46
N ASN A 227 34.98 -64.26 -10.22
CA ASN A 227 35.95 -63.64 -11.16
C ASN A 227 36.69 -64.77 -11.96
N PRO A 228 37.64 -64.61 -12.92
CA PRO A 228 38.18 -63.45 -13.66
C PRO A 228 38.46 -63.69 -15.18
N SER A 229 38.78 -62.64 -15.95
CA SER A 229 39.60 -62.72 -17.18
C SER A 229 40.30 -61.38 -17.39
N ALA A 230 41.63 -61.29 -17.23
CA ALA A 230 42.71 -61.68 -18.13
C ALA A 230 43.31 -60.45 -18.84
N THR A 231 44.52 -60.16 -18.41
CA THR A 231 45.53 -59.17 -18.83
C THR A 231 45.93 -59.28 -20.30
N ARG A 232 46.12 -58.15 -21.01
CA ARG A 232 47.28 -57.90 -21.90
C ARG A 232 47.34 -56.46 -22.44
N TRP A 233 48.42 -55.77 -22.08
CA TRP A 233 49.16 -54.77 -22.88
C TRP A 233 50.30 -55.53 -23.63
N PRO A 234 51.08 -54.96 -24.58
CA PRO A 234 51.32 -53.53 -24.83
C PRO A 234 51.33 -53.10 -26.32
N ALA A 235 51.39 -51.77 -26.51
CA ALA A 235 51.62 -51.10 -27.78
C ALA A 235 53.13 -50.98 -28.10
N THR A 236 53.54 -51.32 -29.32
CA THR A 236 54.75 -50.77 -29.96
C THR A 236 54.67 -50.84 -31.49
N THR A 237 54.74 -49.66 -32.12
CA THR A 237 55.31 -49.26 -33.43
C THR A 237 54.91 -49.89 -34.78
N ARG A 238 54.64 -48.94 -35.70
CA ARG A 238 54.42 -48.97 -37.16
C ARG A 238 53.00 -49.28 -37.65
#